data_AF-A0A256ZYT6-F1
#
_entry.id   AF-A0A256ZYT6-F1
#
_cell.length_a   1.000
_cell.length_b   1.000
_cell.length_c   1.000
_cell.angle_alpha   90.00
_cell.angle_beta   90.00
_cell.angle_gamma   90.00
#
_symmetry.space_group_name_H-M   'P 1'
#
loop_
_entity.id
_entity.type
_entity.pdbx_description
1 polymer ?
#
loop_
_entity_poly.entity_id
_entity_poly.type
_entity_poly.pdbx_seq_one_letter_code
_entity_poly.pdbx_strand_id
1 'polypeptide(L)'
;MVEGIDSKIKEKLLPIFKAIHGLRIPIEIIIDCLEESGEEWIVHGKYRLVTSKNYFPFKAIFNKNADFKYLERLEKVKLKWKHPPLLP
;
A
#
# COMPACT_ATOMS: atom_id res chain seq x y z
N MET A 1 11.70 -15.09 -12.62
CA MET A 1 10.96 -14.06 -13.41
C MET A 1 10.09 -13.13 -12.56
N VAL A 2 9.73 -13.48 -11.32
CA VAL A 2 8.88 -12.64 -10.43
C VAL A 2 9.65 -11.51 -9.71
N GLU A 3 10.91 -11.74 -9.31
CA GLU A 3 11.71 -10.75 -8.54
C GLU A 3 11.95 -9.41 -9.27
N GLY A 4 12.00 -9.43 -10.61
CA GLY A 4 12.17 -8.22 -11.41
C GLY A 4 10.92 -7.33 -11.44
N ILE A 5 9.73 -7.93 -11.29
CA ILE A 5 8.45 -7.21 -11.29
C ILE A 5 8.24 -6.56 -9.92
N ASP A 6 8.52 -7.29 -8.84
CA ASP A 6 8.48 -6.79 -7.47
C ASP A 6 9.32 -5.53 -7.29
N SER A 7 10.54 -5.53 -7.84
CA SER A 7 11.45 -4.39 -7.75
C SER A 7 10.86 -3.15 -8.45
N LYS A 8 10.38 -3.30 -9.70
CA LYS A 8 9.73 -2.21 -10.45
C LYS A 8 8.50 -1.65 -9.74
N ILE A 9 7.68 -2.53 -9.16
CA ILE A 9 6.48 -2.14 -8.41
C ILE A 9 6.87 -1.34 -7.16
N LYS A 10 7.86 -1.80 -6.39
CA LYS A 10 8.37 -1.08 -5.22
C LYS A 10 8.90 0.30 -5.60
N GLU A 11 9.66 0.40 -6.69
CA GLU A 11 10.19 1.68 -7.20
C GLU A 11 9.08 2.66 -7.56
N LYS A 12 7.95 2.21 -8.12
CA LYS A 12 6.81 3.06 -8.42
C LYS A 12 5.95 3.41 -7.19
N LEU A 13 5.82 2.50 -6.23
CA LEU A 13 5.05 2.72 -5.00
C LEU A 13 5.75 3.68 -4.02
N LEU A 14 7.09 3.63 -3.93
CA LEU A 14 7.87 4.44 -2.99
C LEU A 14 7.61 5.95 -3.12
N PRO A 15 7.69 6.58 -4.30
CA PRO A 15 7.41 8.01 -4.45
C PRO A 15 5.95 8.35 -4.12
N ILE A 16 4.99 7.46 -4.40
CA ILE A 16 3.57 7.68 -4.08
C ILE A 16 3.40 7.77 -2.55
N PHE A 17 3.94 6.80 -1.80
CA PHE A 17 3.83 6.84 -0.34
C PHE A 17 4.61 8.01 0.26
N LYS A 18 5.77 8.39 -0.32
CA LYS A 18 6.52 9.58 0.09
C LYS A 18 5.73 10.87 -0.17
N ALA A 19 4.94 10.95 -1.24
CA ALA A 19 4.08 12.10 -1.51
C ALA A 19 2.94 12.22 -0.48
N ILE A 20 2.40 11.09 -0.01
CA ILE A 20 1.32 11.06 1.00
C ILE A 20 1.83 11.45 2.40
N HIS A 21 2.98 10.90 2.82
CA HIS A 21 3.47 11.06 4.20
C HIS A 21 4.55 12.12 4.37
N GLY A 22 5.23 12.51 3.29
CA GLY A 22 6.32 13.47 3.28
C GLY A 22 7.63 12.87 2.76
N LEU A 23 8.31 13.60 1.88
CA LEU A 23 9.50 13.14 1.14
C LEU A 23 10.67 12.69 2.03
N ARG A 24 10.76 13.23 3.24
CA ARG A 24 11.83 12.94 4.21
C ARG A 24 11.56 11.71 5.07
N ILE A 25 10.35 11.16 5.04
CA ILE A 25 10.00 9.99 5.85
C ILE A 25 10.56 8.74 5.15
N PRO A 26 11.42 7.95 5.82
CA PRO A 26 11.85 6.68 5.26
C PRO A 26 10.68 5.69 5.28
N ILE A 27 10.40 5.09 4.13
CA ILE A 27 9.28 4.16 3.91
C ILE A 27 9.85 2.86 3.37
N GLU A 28 9.37 1.75 3.92
CA GLU A 28 9.69 0.41 3.43
C GLU A 28 8.41 -0.27 2.96
N ILE A 29 8.48 -0.88 1.77
CA ILE A 29 7.35 -1.53 1.11
C ILE A 29 7.59 -3.03 1.10
N ILE A 30 6.61 -3.76 1.61
CA ILE A 30 6.59 -5.22 1.67
C ILE A 30 5.43 -5.68 0.79
N ILE A 31 5.76 -6.42 -0.27
CA ILE A 31 4.77 -7.07 -1.13
C ILE A 31 4.48 -8.43 -0.50
N ASP A 32 3.22 -8.68 -0.17
CA ASP A 32 2.77 -9.94 0.43
C ASP A 32 2.30 -10.91 -0.67
N CYS A 33 1.63 -10.40 -1.71
CA CYS A 33 1.15 -11.19 -2.84
C CYS A 33 1.13 -10.36 -4.13
N LEU A 34 1.46 -11.01 -5.24
CA LEU A 34 1.40 -10.46 -6.59
C LEU A 34 0.57 -11.41 -7.45
N GLU A 35 -0.56 -10.94 -7.95
CA GLU A 35 -1.50 -11.72 -8.76
C GLU A 35 -1.57 -11.16 -10.18
N GLU A 36 -1.60 -12.06 -11.16
CA GLU A 36 -1.86 -11.69 -12.55
C GLU A 36 -3.37 -11.82 -12.82
N SER A 37 -3.99 -10.75 -13.32
CA SER A 37 -5.41 -10.75 -13.69
C SER A 37 -5.58 -10.08 -15.06
N GLY A 38 -5.67 -10.89 -16.11
CA GLY A 38 -5.85 -10.41 -17.48
C GLY A 38 -4.67 -9.56 -17.95
N GLU A 39 -4.87 -8.25 -18.09
CA GLU A 39 -3.83 -7.28 -18.48
C GLU A 39 -3.25 -6.51 -17.29
N GLU A 40 -3.54 -6.96 -16.07
CA GLU A 40 -3.21 -6.24 -14.84
C GLU A 40 -2.42 -7.11 -13.86
N TRP A 41 -1.58 -6.43 -13.08
CA TRP A 41 -0.95 -6.93 -11.88
C TRP A 41 -1.67 -6.37 -10.67
N ILE A 42 -2.22 -7.25 -9.83
CA ILE A 42 -2.83 -6.89 -8.56
C ILE A 42 -1.80 -7.16 -7.45
N VAL A 43 -1.48 -6.11 -6.70
CA VAL A 43 -0.45 -6.13 -5.67
C VAL A 43 -1.11 -5.97 -4.33
N HIS A 44 -0.93 -6.96 -3.47
CA HIS A 44 -1.32 -6.89 -2.07
C HIS A 44 -0.06 -6.76 -1.23
N GLY A 45 -0.02 -5.76 -0.36
CA GLY A 45 1.15 -5.52 0.47
C GLY A 45 0.89 -4.61 1.65
N LYS A 46 1.97 -4.24 2.31
CA LYS A 46 1.99 -3.28 3.40
C LYS A 46 3.23 -2.42 3.31
N TYR A 47 3.11 -1.16 3.72
CA TYR A 47 4.28 -0.31 3.91
C TYR A 47 4.43 0.07 5.39
N ARG A 48 5.67 0.27 5.83
CA ARG A 48 5.96 0.83 7.15
C ARG A 48 6.63 2.18 7.03
N LEU A 49 6.19 3.13 7.86
CA LEU A 49 6.95 4.34 8.12
C LEU A 49 8.03 3.95 9.13
N VAL A 50 9.30 4.05 8.75
CA VAL A 50 10.43 3.62 9.59
C VAL A 50 10.44 4.36 10.94
N THR A 51 9.93 5.59 10.96
CA THR A 51 9.80 6.42 12.17
C THR A 51 8.72 5.94 13.15
N SER A 52 7.66 5.27 12.68
CA SER A 52 6.49 4.95 13.50
C SER A 52 6.38 3.46 13.84
N LYS A 53 7.15 2.57 13.20
CA LYS A 53 7.03 1.09 13.28
C LYS A 53 5.63 0.52 12.96
N ASN A 54 4.69 1.36 12.55
CA ASN A 54 3.34 0.97 12.16
C ASN A 54 3.34 0.47 10.72
N TYR A 55 2.54 -0.57 10.47
CA TYR A 55 2.35 -1.15 9.15
C TYR A 55 0.98 -0.76 8.62
N PHE A 56 0.95 -0.33 7.37
CA PHE A 56 -0.23 0.13 6.66
C PHE A 56 -0.49 -0.80 5.47
N PRO A 57 -1.54 -1.62 5.50
CA PRO A 57 -1.86 -2.50 4.39
C PRO A 57 -2.39 -1.69 3.22
N PHE A 58 -2.14 -2.16 2.00
CA PHE A 58 -2.60 -1.55 0.77
C PHE A 58 -2.89 -2.61 -0.30
N LYS A 59 -3.71 -2.22 -1.27
CA LYS A 59 -3.90 -2.90 -2.54
C LYS A 59 -3.53 -1.93 -3.65
N ALA A 60 -2.69 -2.34 -4.59
CA ALA A 60 -2.35 -1.56 -5.76
C ALA A 60 -2.63 -2.35 -7.04
N ILE A 61 -2.99 -1.65 -8.10
CA ILE A 61 -3.21 -2.25 -9.42
C ILE A 61 -2.28 -1.56 -10.40
N PHE A 62 -1.57 -2.37 -11.16
CA PHE A 62 -0.71 -1.94 -12.26
C PHE A 62 -1.19 -2.62 -13.55
N ASN A 63 -0.94 -2.00 -14.70
CA ASN A 63 -1.04 -2.75 -15.97
C ASN A 63 0.15 -3.72 -16.11
N LYS A 64 0.13 -4.61 -17.11
CA LYS A 64 1.25 -5.53 -17.40
C LYS A 64 2.58 -4.85 -17.74
N ASN A 65 2.54 -3.58 -18.16
CA ASN A 65 3.72 -2.72 -18.36
C ASN A 65 4.24 -2.10 -17.04
N ALA A 66 3.66 -2.52 -15.91
CA ALA A 66 3.90 -1.98 -14.57
C ALA A 66 3.56 -0.49 -14.41
N ASP A 67 2.72 0.11 -15.26
CA ASP A 67 2.17 1.45 -15.02
C ASP A 67 1.11 1.45 -13.94
N PHE A 68 1.21 2.45 -13.08
CA PHE A 68 0.34 2.63 -11.94
C PHE A 68 -1.07 2.98 -12.43
N LYS A 69 -2.05 2.16 -12.04
CA LYS A 69 -3.47 2.46 -12.27
C LYS A 69 -4.17 2.91 -11.00
N TYR A 70 -3.94 2.22 -9.89
CA TYR A 70 -4.74 2.40 -8.70
C TYR A 70 -3.99 2.02 -7.41
N LEU A 71 -4.29 2.74 -6.32
CA LEU A 71 -3.84 2.43 -4.96
C LEU A 71 -4.96 2.67 -3.98
N GLU A 72 -5.23 1.68 -3.16
CA GLU A 72 -6.13 1.73 -2.02
C GLU A 72 -5.37 1.40 -0.74
N ARG A 73 -5.49 2.27 0.26
CA ARG A 73 -5.01 1.97 1.61
C ARG A 73 -6.08 1.17 2.34
N LEU A 74 -5.75 -0.08 2.68
CA LEU A 74 -6.62 -0.97 3.42
C LEU A 74 -6.42 -0.72 4.92
N GLU A 75 -6.79 0.48 5.40
CA GLU A 75 -6.88 0.66 6.84
C GLU A 75 -7.98 -0.24 7.36
N LYS A 76 -7.64 -1.19 8.24
CA LYS A 76 -8.66 -1.81 9.10
C LYS A 76 -9.40 -0.65 9.73
N VAL A 77 -10.68 -0.51 9.40
CA VAL A 77 -11.64 0.38 10.05
C VAL A 77 -11.52 0.16 11.56
N LYS A 78 -10.61 0.89 12.21
CA LYS A 78 -10.46 1.02 13.65
C LYS A 78 -10.95 2.38 14.12
N LEU A 79 -11.61 3.15 13.25
CA LEU A 79 -12.71 3.98 13.69
C LEU A 79 -13.92 3.06 13.86
N LYS A 80 -13.89 2.22 14.92
CA LYS A 80 -15.13 1.97 15.64
C LYS A 80 -15.62 3.38 15.97
N TRP A 81 -16.63 3.86 15.26
CA TRP A 81 -17.46 4.94 15.75
C TRP A 81 -17.96 4.47 17.12
N LYS A 82 -17.24 4.84 18.18
CA LYS A 82 -17.80 4.79 19.52
C LYS A 82 -18.84 5.90 19.49
N HIS A 83 -20.09 5.54 19.21
CA HIS A 83 -21.20 6.36 19.66
C HIS A 83 -20.91 6.66 21.15
N PRO A 84 -20.95 7.93 21.59
CA PRO A 84 -20.95 8.19 23.02
C PRO A 84 -22.12 7.39 23.61
N PRO A 85 -21.94 6.68 24.73
CA PRO A 85 -23.07 6.08 25.41
C PRO A 85 -24.06 7.21 25.66
N LEU A 86 -25.30 7.04 25.19
CA LEU A 86 -26.41 7.82 25.71
C LEU A 86 -26.39 7.57 27.21
N LEU A 87 -25.93 8.58 27.96
CA LEU A 87 -25.99 8.56 29.41
C LEU A 87 -27.48 8.39 29.80
N PRO A 88 -27.78 7.59 30.83
CA PRO A 88 -29.15 7.38 31.31
C PRO A 88 -29.77 8.67 31.86
#